data_AF-A0A819SBW5-F1
#
_entry.id   AF-A0A819SBW5-F1
#
_cell.length_a   1.000
_cell.length_b   1.000
_cell.length_c   1.000
_cell.angle_alpha   90.00
_cell.angle_beta   90.00
_cell.angle_gamma   90.00
#
_symmetry.space_group_name_H-M   'P 1'
#
loop_
_entity.id
_entity.type
_entity.pdbx_description
1 polymer ?
#
loop_
_entity_poly.entity_id
_entity_poly.type
_entity_poly.pdbx_seq_one_letter_code
_entity_poly.pdbx_strand_id
1 'polypeptide(L)'
;ATFKGWIEIMVDATDAKEMDVQPEYETNIYILIYFVFFIIFGSFFTLNLFIGVVIDNFNQQKRMLRGDGAIDMFMTEDQKKYYNAMKQMGGKKPTKALPRPRFALGRFLFDVTTNQKFDIFIMICIFLNMVCMCFEHHNQSRTYHLVLDYINNLFVIM
;
A
#
# COMPACT_ATOMS: atom_id res chain seq x y z
N ALA A 1 -15.78 17.90 -11.46
CA ALA A 1 -14.45 17.83 -10.82
C ALA A 1 -13.97 16.41 -10.53
N THR A 2 -14.85 15.45 -10.19
CA THR A 2 -14.43 14.09 -9.75
C THR A 2 -13.97 13.16 -10.88
N PHE A 3 -13.91 13.64 -12.13
CA PHE A 3 -13.51 12.91 -13.34
C PHE A 3 -14.30 11.63 -13.66
N LYS A 4 -15.47 11.43 -13.05
CA LYS A 4 -16.41 10.34 -13.37
C LYS A 4 -17.58 10.90 -14.17
N GLY A 5 -17.95 10.22 -15.27
CA GLY A 5 -19.02 10.66 -16.18
C GLY A 5 -18.73 11.96 -16.95
N TRP A 6 -17.53 12.54 -16.80
CA TRP A 6 -17.18 13.81 -17.44
C TRP A 6 -17.02 13.72 -18.96
N ILE A 7 -16.65 12.54 -19.49
CA ILE A 7 -16.52 12.33 -20.93
C ILE A 7 -17.87 12.49 -21.62
N GLU A 8 -18.93 11.84 -21.12
CA GLU A 8 -20.29 11.93 -21.69
C GLU A 8 -20.77 13.38 -21.71
N ILE A 9 -20.62 14.11 -20.60
CA ILE A 9 -21.00 15.52 -20.50
C ILE A 9 -20.20 16.40 -21.49
N MET A 10 -18.91 16.13 -21.67
CA MET A 10 -18.08 16.87 -22.61
C MET A 10 -18.47 16.58 -24.06
N VAL A 11 -18.82 15.34 -24.38
CA VAL A 11 -19.30 14.94 -25.72
C VAL A 11 -20.63 15.62 -25.99
N ASP A 12 -21.61 15.51 -25.10
CA ASP A 12 -22.92 16.17 -25.23
C ASP A 12 -22.79 17.69 -25.39
N ALA A 13 -21.87 18.31 -24.63
CA ALA A 13 -21.61 19.74 -24.72
C ALA A 13 -20.89 20.14 -26.04
N THR A 14 -20.05 19.27 -26.59
CA THR A 14 -19.31 19.53 -27.84
C THR A 14 -20.20 19.38 -29.07
N ASP A 15 -21.16 18.46 -29.00
CA ASP A 15 -22.12 18.22 -30.08
C ASP A 15 -23.33 19.17 -30.03
N ALA A 16 -23.46 19.96 -28.96
CA ALA A 16 -24.58 20.88 -28.75
C ALA A 16 -24.62 22.03 -29.78
N LYS A 17 -25.84 22.34 -30.24
CA LYS A 17 -26.18 23.39 -31.21
C LYS A 17 -27.10 24.44 -30.56
N GLU A 18 -27.94 25.08 -31.38
CA GLU A 18 -29.00 25.97 -30.93
C GLU A 18 -30.14 25.20 -30.22
N MET A 19 -30.98 25.94 -29.51
CA MET A 19 -32.14 25.39 -28.82
C MET A 19 -33.08 24.68 -29.84
N ASP A 20 -33.60 23.52 -29.45
CA ASP A 20 -34.50 22.67 -30.26
C ASP A 20 -33.91 22.11 -31.57
N VAL A 21 -32.58 22.08 -31.70
CA VAL A 21 -31.87 21.43 -32.83
C VAL A 21 -31.14 20.17 -32.35
N GLN A 22 -31.23 19.09 -33.11
CA GLN A 22 -30.52 17.84 -32.81
C GLN A 22 -28.99 18.06 -32.82
N PRO A 23 -28.24 17.58 -31.81
CA PRO A 23 -26.79 17.65 -31.77
C PRO A 23 -26.14 16.96 -32.97
N GLU A 24 -25.02 17.51 -33.42
CA GLU A 24 -24.20 16.98 -34.51
C GLU A 24 -22.74 16.92 -34.08
N TYR A 25 -22.06 15.86 -34.50
CA TYR A 25 -20.70 15.54 -34.09
C TYR A 25 -19.74 16.73 -34.26
N GLU A 26 -19.08 17.10 -33.16
CA GLU A 26 -18.02 18.12 -33.11
C GLU A 26 -18.42 19.51 -33.62
N THR A 27 -19.69 19.90 -33.47
CA THR A 27 -20.16 21.23 -33.90
C THR A 27 -19.46 22.37 -33.14
N ASN A 28 -19.25 22.24 -31.83
CA ASN A 28 -18.68 23.30 -30.98
C ASN A 28 -17.46 22.82 -30.19
N ILE A 29 -16.38 22.48 -30.90
CA ILE A 29 -15.13 22.01 -30.29
C ILE A 29 -14.50 23.00 -29.29
N TYR A 30 -14.81 24.29 -29.40
CA TYR A 30 -14.29 25.33 -28.51
C TYR A 30 -14.80 25.21 -27.07
N ILE A 31 -15.91 24.49 -26.83
CA ILE A 31 -16.40 24.23 -25.47
C ILE A 31 -15.41 23.39 -24.64
N LEU A 32 -14.53 22.62 -25.27
CA LEU A 32 -13.48 21.86 -24.56
C LEU A 32 -12.55 22.80 -23.79
N ILE A 33 -12.30 24.00 -24.32
CA ILE A 33 -11.49 25.03 -23.64
C ILE A 33 -12.16 25.43 -22.32
N TYR A 34 -13.50 25.58 -22.30
CA TYR A 34 -14.24 25.84 -21.06
C TYR A 34 -14.01 24.75 -20.01
N PHE A 35 -14.09 23.47 -20.38
CA PHE A 35 -13.83 22.36 -19.45
C PHE A 35 -12.38 22.34 -18.94
N VAL A 36 -11.40 22.65 -19.79
CA VAL A 36 -9.98 22.77 -19.38
C VAL A 36 -9.81 23.88 -18.34
N PHE A 37 -10.35 25.07 -18.59
CA PHE A 37 -10.33 26.17 -17.61
C PHE A 37 -11.06 25.79 -16.32
N PHE A 38 -12.21 25.15 -16.41
CA PHE A 38 -12.97 24.70 -15.24
C PHE A 38 -12.23 23.65 -14.42
N ILE A 39 -11.50 22.72 -15.04
CA ILE A 39 -10.68 21.73 -14.33
C ILE A 39 -9.52 22.41 -13.62
N ILE A 40 -8.81 23.33 -14.28
CA ILE A 40 -7.70 24.06 -13.67
C ILE A 40 -8.21 24.95 -12.53
N PHE A 41 -9.12 25.89 -12.82
CA PHE A 41 -9.56 26.90 -11.86
C PHE A 41 -10.61 26.39 -10.88
N GLY A 42 -11.62 25.66 -11.36
CA GLY A 42 -12.71 25.19 -10.52
C GLY A 42 -12.36 23.96 -9.69
N SER A 43 -11.50 23.07 -10.20
CA SER A 43 -11.17 21.82 -9.50
C SER A 43 -9.81 21.86 -8.83
N PHE A 44 -8.73 22.15 -9.57
CA PHE A 44 -7.37 22.08 -9.02
C PHE A 44 -7.11 23.15 -7.96
N PHE A 45 -7.43 24.43 -8.22
CA PHE A 45 -7.27 25.48 -7.22
C PHE A 45 -8.17 25.28 -6.00
N THR A 46 -9.45 24.96 -6.20
CA THR A 46 -10.41 24.69 -5.11
C THR A 46 -9.95 23.52 -4.23
N LEU A 47 -9.49 22.43 -4.83
CA LEU A 47 -8.99 21.26 -4.10
C LEU A 47 -7.73 21.60 -3.31
N ASN A 48 -6.77 22.31 -3.91
CA ASN A 48 -5.54 22.72 -3.23
C ASN A 48 -5.82 23.67 -2.05
N LEU A 49 -6.72 24.64 -2.23
CA LEU A 49 -7.16 25.53 -1.16
C LEU A 49 -7.83 24.74 -0.03
N PHE A 50 -8.74 23.83 -0.38
CA PHE A 50 -9.44 23.00 0.59
C PHE A 50 -8.47 22.13 1.40
N ILE A 51 -7.54 21.42 0.74
CA ILE A 51 -6.50 20.63 1.42
C ILE A 51 -5.64 21.52 2.32
N GLY A 52 -5.25 22.71 1.83
CA GLY A 52 -4.47 23.67 2.61
C GLY A 52 -5.17 24.09 3.91
N VAL A 53 -6.45 24.46 3.83
CA VAL A 53 -7.26 24.85 5.00
C VAL A 53 -7.44 23.67 5.96
N VAL A 54 -7.70 22.47 5.44
CA VAL A 54 -7.87 21.25 6.26
C VAL A 54 -6.57 20.91 6.99
N ILE A 55 -5.42 20.93 6.30
CA ILE A 55 -4.11 20.67 6.91
C ILE A 55 -3.77 21.72 7.96
N ASP A 56 -4.02 23.00 7.67
CA ASP A 56 -3.77 24.06 8.64
C ASP A 56 -4.66 23.88 9.88
N ASN A 57 -5.93 23.54 9.69
CA ASN A 57 -6.84 23.24 10.80
C ASN A 57 -6.36 22.05 11.65
N PHE A 58 -5.95 20.94 11.02
CA PHE A 58 -5.37 19.80 11.73
C PHE A 58 -4.09 20.17 12.49
N ASN A 59 -3.24 21.02 11.90
CA ASN A 59 -2.02 21.51 12.56
C ASN A 59 -2.34 22.43 13.73
N GLN A 60 -3.36 23.28 13.63
CA GLN A 60 -3.83 24.12 14.74
C GLN A 60 -4.36 23.25 15.89
N GLN A 61 -5.22 22.27 15.58
CA GLN A 61 -5.71 21.32 16.58
C GLN A 61 -4.55 20.57 17.24
N LYS A 62 -3.58 20.07 16.46
CA LYS A 62 -2.37 19.41 16.98
C LYS A 62 -1.56 20.32 17.94
N ARG A 63 -1.51 21.64 17.72
CA ARG A 63 -0.83 22.57 18.62
C ARG A 63 -1.63 22.86 19.90
N MET A 64 -2.97 22.89 19.81
CA MET A 64 -3.86 23.10 20.94
C MET A 64 -3.86 21.89 21.89
N LEU A 65 -3.80 20.67 21.33
CA LEU A 65 -3.51 19.46 22.08
C LEU A 65 -2.00 19.42 22.40
N ARG A 66 -1.59 20.12 23.47
CA ARG A 66 -0.20 20.34 23.94
C ARG A 66 0.62 19.08 24.32
N GLY A 67 0.38 17.90 23.75
CA GLY A 67 1.11 16.68 24.10
C GLY A 67 1.00 15.60 23.04
N ASP A 68 2.16 15.18 22.56
CA ASP A 68 2.44 14.00 21.73
C ASP A 68 1.66 13.83 20.42
N GLY A 69 2.27 14.21 19.29
CA GLY A 69 1.99 13.61 17.97
C GLY A 69 0.63 13.93 17.32
N ALA A 70 0.60 13.93 15.98
CA ALA A 70 -0.67 14.05 15.24
C ALA A 70 -1.57 12.82 15.42
N ILE A 71 -0.97 11.68 15.77
CA ILE A 71 -1.64 10.37 15.88
C ILE A 71 -2.56 10.36 17.11
N ASP A 72 -2.19 11.07 18.17
CA ASP A 72 -2.92 11.11 19.43
C ASP A 72 -4.29 11.79 19.34
N MET A 73 -4.52 12.61 18.32
CA MET A 73 -5.83 13.19 18.02
C MET A 73 -6.84 12.13 17.57
N PHE A 74 -6.37 11.05 16.96
CA PHE A 74 -7.20 9.98 16.41
C PHE A 74 -7.23 8.74 17.30
N MET A 75 -6.61 8.80 18.48
CA MET A 75 -6.50 7.66 19.41
C MET A 75 -7.20 7.94 20.72
N THR A 76 -7.92 6.93 21.23
CA THR A 76 -8.45 6.96 22.59
C THR A 76 -7.33 6.80 23.63
N GLU A 77 -7.62 7.14 24.90
CA GLU A 77 -6.64 7.03 25.98
C GLU A 77 -6.07 5.62 26.15
N ASP A 78 -6.88 4.59 25.95
CA ASP A 78 -6.42 3.20 26.05
C ASP A 78 -5.55 2.80 24.85
N GLN A 79 -5.89 3.24 23.63
CA GLN A 79 -5.05 3.02 22.45
C GLN A 79 -3.67 3.68 22.60
N LYS A 80 -3.61 4.87 23.21
CA LYS A 80 -2.34 5.54 23.53
C LYS A 80 -1.47 4.72 24.47
N LYS A 81 -2.05 4.09 25.51
CA LYS A 81 -1.30 3.19 26.41
C LYS A 81 -0.69 2.01 25.65
N TYR A 82 -1.46 1.37 24.77
CA TYR A 82 -0.96 0.26 23.93
C TYR A 82 0.13 0.72 22.96
N TYR A 83 -0.06 1.86 22.29
CA TYR A 83 0.94 2.44 21.39
C TYR A 83 2.24 2.74 22.13
N ASN A 84 2.17 3.37 23.29
CA ASN A 84 3.34 3.69 24.11
C ASN A 84 4.06 2.43 24.61
N ALA A 85 3.32 1.39 24.99
CA ALA A 85 3.90 0.10 25.35
C ALA A 85 4.64 -0.55 24.16
N MET A 86 4.04 -0.52 22.96
CA MET A 86 4.65 -1.06 21.74
C MET A 86 5.90 -0.28 21.31
N LYS A 87 5.85 1.06 21.39
CA LYS A 87 7.00 1.94 21.13
C LYS A 87 8.16 1.64 22.07
N GLN A 88 7.88 1.39 23.36
CA GLN A 88 8.90 1.00 24.33
C GLN A 88 9.48 -0.40 24.06
N MET A 89 8.67 -1.34 23.57
CA MET A 89 9.16 -2.67 23.19
C MET A 89 10.10 -2.63 21.99
N GLY A 90 9.82 -1.79 20.98
CA GLY A 90 10.70 -1.61 19.83
C GLY A 90 12.08 -1.03 20.17
N GLY A 91 12.19 -0.26 21.26
CA GLY A 91 13.46 0.30 21.73
C GLY A 91 14.33 -0.65 22.56
N LYS A 92 13.79 -1.79 23.00
CA LYS A 92 14.54 -2.77 23.80
C LYS A 92 15.29 -3.71 22.86
N LYS A 93 16.62 -3.72 22.95
CA LYS A 93 17.42 -4.77 22.31
C LYS A 93 17.04 -6.14 22.92
N PRO A 94 16.76 -7.18 22.12
CA PRO A 94 16.51 -8.51 22.66
C PRO A 94 17.75 -8.97 23.44
N THR A 95 17.59 -9.40 24.69
CA THR A 95 18.72 -9.76 25.57
C THR A 95 18.88 -11.27 25.75
N LYS A 96 20.17 -11.64 25.71
CA LYS A 96 20.86 -12.93 25.94
C LYS A 96 20.65 -14.03 24.90
N ALA A 97 21.75 -14.31 24.19
CA ALA A 97 21.93 -15.53 23.42
C ALA A 97 21.67 -16.76 24.31
N LEU A 98 20.93 -17.71 23.77
CA LEU A 98 20.56 -18.96 24.43
C LEU A 98 21.82 -19.71 24.91
N PRO A 99 21.78 -20.34 26.11
CA PRO A 99 22.91 -21.11 26.61
C PRO A 99 23.18 -22.31 25.69
N ARG A 100 24.47 -22.53 25.37
CA ARG A 100 24.88 -23.63 24.48
C ARG A 100 24.54 -25.00 25.10
N PRO A 101 23.94 -25.93 24.33
CA PRO A 101 23.64 -27.28 24.81
C PRO A 101 24.89 -28.07 25.27
N ARG A 102 24.70 -29.00 26.21
CA ARG A 102 25.79 -29.83 26.76
C ARG A 102 26.18 -31.02 25.87
N PHE A 103 25.24 -31.59 25.11
CA PHE A 103 25.50 -32.76 24.25
C PHE A 103 26.10 -32.37 22.90
N ALA A 104 26.98 -33.22 22.35
CA ALA A 104 27.78 -32.90 21.16
C ALA A 104 26.95 -32.58 19.91
N LEU A 105 25.95 -33.43 19.60
CA LEU A 105 25.07 -33.21 18.45
C LEU A 105 24.24 -31.92 18.60
N GLY A 106 23.83 -31.57 19.82
CA GLY A 106 23.07 -30.35 20.09
C GLY A 106 23.91 -29.10 19.99
N ARG A 107 25.18 -29.19 20.35
CA ARG A 107 26.14 -28.12 20.10
C ARG A 107 26.36 -27.91 18.61
N PHE A 108 26.52 -28.99 17.84
CA PHE A 108 26.64 -28.90 16.38
C PHE A 108 25.42 -28.24 15.73
N LEU A 109 24.21 -28.72 16.05
CA LEU A 109 22.97 -28.12 15.53
C LEU A 109 22.81 -26.66 15.95
N PHE A 110 23.13 -26.32 17.21
CA PHE A 110 23.08 -24.95 17.71
C PHE A 110 24.05 -24.02 16.95
N ASP A 111 25.27 -24.48 16.69
CA ASP A 111 26.28 -23.69 15.98
C ASP A 111 25.91 -23.52 14.48
N VAL A 112 25.19 -24.47 13.89
CA VAL A 112 24.63 -24.36 12.53
C VAL A 112 23.46 -23.37 12.48
N THR A 113 22.46 -23.51 13.36
CA THR A 113 21.24 -22.68 13.33
C THR A 113 21.45 -21.26 13.85
N THR A 114 22.46 -21.02 14.69
CA THR A 114 22.80 -19.68 15.19
C THR A 114 23.68 -18.90 14.21
N ASN A 115 24.13 -19.51 13.10
CA ASN A 115 24.99 -18.86 12.14
C ASN A 115 24.19 -17.98 11.16
N GLN A 116 24.62 -16.74 10.96
CA GLN A 116 24.01 -15.81 9.99
C GLN A 116 23.90 -16.39 8.57
N LYS A 117 24.82 -17.28 8.17
CA LYS A 117 24.76 -17.95 6.85
C LYS A 117 23.54 -18.85 6.72
N PHE A 118 23.11 -19.49 7.81
CA PHE A 118 21.90 -20.31 7.84
C PHE A 118 20.65 -19.44 7.72
N ASP A 119 20.61 -18.29 8.41
CA ASP A 119 19.50 -17.32 8.26
C ASP A 119 19.36 -16.80 6.82
N ILE A 120 20.48 -16.46 6.16
CA ILE A 120 20.48 -16.03 4.76
C ILE A 120 19.97 -17.15 3.85
N PHE A 121 20.36 -18.41 4.10
CA PHE A 121 19.88 -19.56 3.35
C PHE A 121 18.36 -19.72 3.47
N ILE A 122 17.81 -19.68 4.68
CA ILE A 122 16.36 -19.76 4.91
C ILE A 122 15.62 -18.60 4.24
N MET A 123 16.17 -17.38 4.30
CA MET A 123 15.59 -16.21 3.63
C MET A 123 15.52 -16.41 2.10
N ILE A 124 16.55 -16.99 1.50
CA ILE A 124 16.56 -17.34 0.07
C ILE A 124 15.50 -18.40 -0.25
N CYS A 125 15.35 -19.43 0.60
CA CYS A 125 14.33 -20.45 0.41
C CYS A 125 12.91 -19.88 0.46
N ILE A 126 12.61 -18.98 1.41
CA ILE A 126 11.32 -18.29 1.50
C ILE A 126 11.05 -17.46 0.23
N PHE A 127 12.08 -16.74 -0.25
CA PHE A 127 11.97 -15.95 -1.48
C PHE A 127 11.73 -16.84 -2.71
N LEU A 128 12.46 -17.94 -2.85
CA LEU A 128 12.28 -18.88 -3.96
C LEU A 128 10.88 -19.52 -3.93
N ASN A 129 10.36 -19.86 -2.75
CA ASN A 129 9.00 -20.37 -2.60
C ASN A 129 7.95 -19.34 -3.07
N MET A 130 8.10 -18.06 -2.68
CA MET A 130 7.24 -16.97 -3.17
C MET A 130 7.28 -16.88 -4.69
N VAL A 131 8.47 -16.91 -5.30
CA VAL A 131 8.65 -16.86 -6.75
C VAL A 131 8.00 -18.07 -7.44
N CYS A 132 8.10 -19.27 -6.85
CA CYS A 132 7.43 -20.46 -7.38
C CYS A 132 5.90 -20.30 -7.41
N MET A 133 5.30 -19.70 -6.38
CA MET A 133 3.86 -19.37 -6.39
C MET A 133 3.51 -18.32 -7.46
N CYS A 134 4.39 -17.35 -7.71
CA CYS A 134 4.17 -16.34 -8.76
C CYS A 134 4.17 -16.91 -10.19
N PHE A 135 4.75 -18.09 -10.40
CA PHE A 135 4.79 -18.74 -11.71
C PHE A 135 3.53 -19.54 -12.05
N GLU A 136 2.56 -19.62 -11.13
CA GLU A 136 1.26 -20.23 -11.38
C GLU A 136 0.41 -19.32 -12.30
N HIS A 137 -0.14 -19.90 -13.36
CA HIS A 137 -0.97 -19.15 -14.32
C HIS A 137 -2.14 -19.97 -14.86
N HIS A 138 -3.16 -19.28 -15.35
CA HIS A 138 -4.34 -19.91 -15.94
C HIS A 138 -3.98 -20.68 -17.22
N ASN A 139 -4.65 -21.82 -17.46
CA ASN A 139 -4.41 -22.75 -18.58
C ASN A 139 -2.98 -23.33 -18.66
N GLN A 140 -2.34 -23.58 -17.52
CA GLN A 140 -1.06 -24.30 -17.48
C GLN A 140 -1.17 -25.77 -17.93
N SER A 141 -0.13 -26.26 -18.60
CA SER A 141 -0.08 -27.67 -19.02
C SER A 141 -0.06 -28.60 -17.80
N ARG A 142 -0.62 -29.81 -17.93
CA ARG A 142 -0.68 -30.79 -16.84
C ARG A 142 0.70 -31.12 -16.26
N THR A 143 1.73 -31.17 -17.11
CA THR A 143 3.12 -31.41 -16.68
C THR A 143 3.68 -30.24 -15.88
N TYR A 144 3.37 -28.99 -16.27
CA TYR A 144 3.83 -27.80 -15.57
C TYR A 144 3.19 -27.69 -14.17
N HIS A 145 1.89 -27.95 -14.06
CA HIS A 145 1.19 -28.01 -12.77
C HIS A 145 1.80 -29.05 -11.84
N LEU A 146 2.08 -30.27 -12.35
CA LEU A 146 2.70 -31.32 -11.53
C LEU A 146 4.10 -30.94 -11.05
N VAL A 147 4.91 -30.29 -11.89
CA VAL A 147 6.25 -29.82 -11.50
C VAL A 147 6.17 -28.77 -10.40
N LEU A 148 5.25 -27.79 -10.53
CA LEU A 148 5.02 -26.79 -9.49
C LEU A 148 4.52 -27.43 -8.17
N ASP A 149 3.64 -28.43 -8.24
CA ASP A 149 3.16 -29.16 -7.05
C ASP A 149 4.29 -29.90 -6.32
N TYR A 150 5.20 -30.55 -7.07
CA TYR A 150 6.37 -31.21 -6.47
C TYR A 150 7.31 -30.20 -5.83
N ILE A 151 7.55 -29.06 -6.47
CA ILE A 151 8.38 -27.97 -5.93
C ILE A 151 7.75 -27.40 -4.66
N ASN A 152 6.44 -27.16 -4.64
CA ASN A 152 5.73 -26.68 -3.45
C ASN A 152 5.82 -27.69 -2.29
N ASN A 153 5.61 -28.98 -2.56
CA ASN A 153 5.76 -30.03 -1.53
C ASN A 153 7.19 -30.13 -0.99
N LEU A 154 8.21 -29.93 -1.83
CA LEU A 154 9.61 -29.86 -1.40
C LEU A 154 9.82 -28.70 -0.41
N PHE A 155 9.30 -27.51 -0.72
CA PHE A 155 9.40 -26.34 0.17
C PHE A 155 8.62 -26.49 1.48
N VAL A 156 7.55 -27.29 1.52
CA VAL A 156 6.79 -27.58 2.76
C VAL A 156 7.55 -28.53 3.68
N ILE A 157 8.36 -29.45 3.13
CA ILE A 157 9.13 -30.43 3.90
C ILE A 157 10.46 -29.84 4.40
N MET A 158 11.03 -28.90 3.64
CA MET A 158 12.30 -28.22 3.92
C MET A 158 12.21 -27.27 5.11
#